data_AF-A0A968RTG9-F1
#
_entry.id   AF-A0A968RTG9-F1
#
_cell.length_a   1.000
_cell.length_b   1.000
_cell.length_c   1.000
_cell.angle_alpha   90.00
_cell.angle_beta   90.00
_cell.angle_gamma   90.00
#
_symmetry.space_group_name_H-M   'P 1'
#
loop_
_entity.id
_entity.type
_entity.pdbx_description
1 polymer ?
#
loop_
_entity_poly.entity_id
_entity_poly.type
_entity_poly.pdbx_seq_one_letter_code
_entity_poly.pdbx_strand_id
1 'polypeptide(L)'
;MSEGVFFVCFPANQPLEVEVNQMGFRPYQNSFTIPFWENQSFYPVEILLETGIKAIQVTSTGKDSLENSGLRPIKVIEPPKIFTTTLFYGVNEYQLTNKHKNELDRFIQSVAPNRITKLEIIGFADYVGSDSDNVKLSEERARQVTSFIKDKDVKVDQVYMDGHGEVGDEQSADESRRVEVIIHAVPSPKN
;
A
#
# COMPACT_ATOMS: atom_id res chain seq x y z
N MET A 1 2.46 16.04 6.70
CA MET A 1 2.65 15.29 7.94
C MET A 1 1.89 16.02 9.03
N SER A 2 0.95 15.36 9.73
CA SER A 2 0.34 15.95 10.92
C SER A 2 1.21 15.60 12.13
N GLU A 3 1.71 16.60 12.84
CA GLU A 3 2.52 16.43 14.05
C GLU A 3 1.62 16.54 15.29
N GLY A 4 1.76 15.62 16.24
CA GLY A 4 1.00 15.62 17.49
C GLY A 4 1.67 14.76 18.56
N VAL A 5 1.56 15.16 19.83
CA VAL A 5 2.17 14.47 20.99
C VAL A 5 1.12 14.30 22.08
N PHE A 6 1.06 13.11 22.67
CA PHE A 6 0.20 12.80 23.82
C PHE A 6 0.99 11.98 24.85
N PHE A 7 0.52 11.98 26.10
CA PHE A 7 1.19 11.31 27.23
C PHE A 7 0.27 10.28 27.86
N VAL A 8 0.79 9.08 28.13
CA VAL A 8 0.04 7.98 28.77
C VAL A 8 0.91 7.34 29.86
N CYS A 9 0.34 7.08 31.03
CA CYS A 9 0.97 6.23 32.04
C CYS A 9 0.59 4.78 31.78
N PHE A 10 1.56 3.89 31.61
CA PHE A 10 1.34 2.48 31.27
C PHE A 10 2.29 1.56 32.05
N PRO A 11 1.84 0.37 32.52
CA PRO A 11 2.68 -0.56 33.26
C PRO A 11 3.78 -1.18 32.41
N ALA A 12 4.96 -1.36 33.03
CA ALA A 12 6.09 -2.02 32.39
C ALA A 12 5.82 -3.51 32.10
N ASN A 13 6.48 -4.01 31.06
CA ASN A 13 6.44 -5.39 30.57
C ASN A 13 5.04 -5.87 30.14
N GLN A 14 4.12 -4.94 29.88
CA GLN A 14 2.83 -5.22 29.26
C GLN A 14 2.81 -4.67 27.82
N PRO A 15 2.05 -5.32 26.92
CA PRO A 15 1.87 -4.81 25.56
C PRO A 15 0.95 -3.59 25.58
N LEU A 16 1.46 -2.45 25.14
CA LEU A 16 0.69 -1.28 24.80
C LEU A 16 0.15 -1.43 23.38
N GLU A 17 -1.12 -1.79 23.26
CA GLU A 17 -1.83 -1.81 22.00
C GLU A 17 -2.22 -0.39 21.59
N VAL A 18 -1.84 0.01 20.38
CA VAL A 18 -2.09 1.34 19.84
C VAL A 18 -2.87 1.19 18.54
N GLU A 19 -4.01 1.87 18.47
CA GLU A 19 -4.81 2.03 17.27
C GLU A 19 -5.02 3.52 16.98
N VAL A 20 -4.71 3.96 15.76
CA VAL A 20 -4.93 5.35 15.33
C VAL A 20 -5.69 5.34 14.01
N ASN A 21 -6.85 5.98 14.00
CA ASN A 21 -7.69 6.12 12.82
C ASN A 21 -7.86 7.61 12.48
N GLN A 22 -6.92 8.15 11.71
CA GLN A 22 -6.88 9.56 11.32
C GLN A 22 -7.19 9.73 9.83
N MET A 23 -8.10 10.64 9.49
CA MET A 23 -8.44 10.96 8.10
C MET A 23 -7.20 11.39 7.30
N GLY A 24 -7.01 10.81 6.12
CA GLY A 24 -5.84 11.06 5.25
C GLY A 24 -4.64 10.13 5.50
N PHE A 25 -4.71 9.25 6.49
CA PHE A 25 -3.64 8.30 6.85
C PHE A 25 -4.18 6.85 6.93
N ARG A 26 -3.31 5.85 6.80
CA ARG A 26 -3.65 4.44 7.08
C ARG A 26 -4.07 4.30 8.54
N PRO A 27 -5.14 3.53 8.83
CA PRO A 27 -5.35 3.04 10.18
C PRO A 27 -4.08 2.34 10.67
N TYR A 28 -3.49 2.87 11.72
CA TYR A 28 -2.29 2.34 12.32
C TYR A 28 -2.69 1.40 13.45
N GLN A 29 -2.20 0.16 13.44
CA GLN A 29 -2.34 -0.75 14.55
C GLN A 29 -1.01 -1.43 14.84
N ASN A 30 -0.54 -1.30 16.08
CA ASN A 30 0.69 -1.96 16.53
C ASN A 30 0.64 -2.23 18.04
N SER A 31 1.48 -3.15 18.50
CA SER A 31 1.64 -3.47 19.92
C SER A 31 3.10 -3.24 20.33
N PHE A 32 3.31 -2.39 21.33
CA PHE A 32 4.63 -2.08 21.86
C PHE A 32 4.81 -2.71 23.23
N THR A 33 5.81 -3.55 23.40
CA THR A 33 6.20 -4.00 24.75
C THR A 33 7.00 -2.90 25.42
N ILE A 34 6.42 -2.20 26.37
CA ILE A 34 7.12 -1.16 27.13
C ILE A 34 8.06 -1.86 28.12
N PRO A 35 9.39 -1.68 28.02
CA PRO A 35 10.31 -2.32 28.95
C PRO A 35 10.16 -1.70 30.35
N PHE A 36 10.71 -2.38 31.35
CA PHE A 36 10.93 -1.74 32.64
C PHE A 36 11.75 -0.45 32.46
N TRP A 37 11.24 0.62 33.07
CA TRP A 37 11.76 1.96 32.90
C TRP A 37 11.72 2.70 34.24
N GLU A 38 12.81 3.40 34.58
CA GLU A 38 12.98 4.06 35.89
C GLU A 38 12.08 5.31 36.08
N ASN A 39 11.23 5.63 35.10
CA ASN A 39 10.29 6.75 35.11
C ASN A 39 10.91 8.14 35.37
N GLN A 40 12.22 8.30 35.08
CA GLN A 40 12.93 9.57 35.21
C GLN A 40 12.77 10.49 33.98
N SER A 41 12.35 9.93 32.85
CA SER A 41 11.98 10.66 31.63
C SER A 41 10.89 9.90 30.88
N PHE A 42 10.29 10.49 29.84
CA PHE A 42 9.29 9.79 29.04
C PHE A 42 9.95 8.72 28.16
N TYR A 43 9.33 7.56 28.05
CA TYR A 43 9.71 6.53 27.08
C TYR A 43 9.06 6.87 25.74
N PRO A 44 9.82 7.29 24.70
CA PRO A 44 9.22 7.72 23.44
C PRO A 44 8.77 6.50 22.62
N VAL A 45 7.53 6.56 22.13
CA VAL A 45 7.00 5.64 21.14
C VAL A 45 6.66 6.45 19.90
N GLU A 46 7.37 6.19 18.80
CA GLU A 46 7.14 6.87 17.53
C GLU A 46 6.09 6.12 16.71
N ILE A 47 4.99 6.80 16.41
CA ILE A 47 3.92 6.30 15.55
C ILE A 47 4.05 6.98 14.20
N LEU A 48 4.66 6.28 13.25
CA LEU A 48 4.81 6.77 11.88
C LEU A 48 3.55 6.41 11.09
N LEU A 49 2.64 7.37 10.95
CA LEU A 49 1.44 7.21 10.13
C LEU A 49 1.81 7.30 8.65
N GLU A 50 1.50 6.24 7.91
CA GLU A 50 1.65 6.23 6.46
C GLU A 50 0.44 6.91 5.80
N THR A 51 0.69 7.76 4.81
CA THR A 51 -0.38 8.28 3.94
C THR A 51 -0.76 7.24 2.89
N GLY A 52 -2.05 7.17 2.58
CA GLY A 52 -2.62 6.28 1.57
C GLY A 52 -3.27 5.09 2.23
N ILE A 53 -4.58 4.94 2.14
CA ILE A 53 -5.42 4.00 2.90
C ILE A 53 -5.04 2.51 2.59
N LYS A 54 -5.53 1.50 3.34
CA LYS A 54 -5.40 0.07 2.91
C LYS A 54 -6.59 -0.83 3.24
N ALA A 55 -7.09 -1.44 2.15
CA ALA A 55 -7.70 -2.75 1.89
C ALA A 55 -8.68 -3.43 2.88
N ILE A 56 -9.85 -3.77 2.32
CA ILE A 56 -10.72 -4.89 2.73
C ILE A 56 -9.90 -6.19 2.78
N GLN A 57 -9.95 -6.89 3.93
CA GLN A 57 -9.38 -8.22 4.12
C GLN A 57 -10.35 -9.29 3.60
N VAL A 58 -9.95 -10.06 2.57
CA VAL A 58 -10.59 -11.35 2.26
C VAL A 58 -9.70 -12.42 2.85
N THR A 59 -10.18 -13.02 3.94
CA THR A 59 -9.58 -14.18 4.59
C THR A 59 -9.75 -15.41 3.70
N SER A 60 -8.65 -15.95 3.17
CA SER A 60 -8.59 -17.38 2.87
C SER A 60 -8.14 -18.11 4.12
N THR A 61 -9.07 -18.85 4.69
CA THR A 61 -8.86 -19.83 5.75
C THR A 61 -7.84 -20.88 5.35
N GLY A 62 -6.80 -21.05 6.16
CA GLY A 62 -5.89 -22.20 6.13
C GLY A 62 -5.27 -22.40 7.50
N LYS A 63 -5.84 -23.33 8.28
CA LYS A 63 -5.24 -23.89 9.50
C LYS A 63 -3.96 -24.64 9.13
N ASP A 64 -2.88 -24.44 9.88
CA ASP A 64 -2.06 -25.56 10.35
C ASP A 64 -1.19 -25.17 11.55
N SER A 65 -0.97 -26.16 12.42
CA SER A 65 -0.51 -26.02 13.81
C SER A 65 0.95 -26.49 13.98
N LEU A 66 1.66 -25.80 14.89
CA LEU A 66 2.76 -26.18 15.81
C LEU A 66 3.95 -27.12 15.41
N GLU A 67 5.11 -26.72 15.97
CA GLU A 67 6.35 -27.47 16.33
C GLU A 67 7.43 -27.74 15.26
N ASN A 68 8.61 -27.09 15.39
CA ASN A 68 9.80 -27.69 16.02
C ASN A 68 10.98 -26.70 16.13
N SER A 69 11.63 -26.74 17.29
CA SER A 69 12.85 -26.06 17.71
C SER A 69 14.05 -26.26 16.77
N GLY A 70 14.62 -25.13 16.34
CA GLY A 70 15.95 -25.02 15.73
C GLY A 70 16.18 -23.55 15.42
N LEU A 71 17.23 -22.95 15.98
CA LEU A 71 17.66 -21.60 15.61
C LEU A 71 18.03 -21.62 14.12
N ARG A 72 17.04 -21.37 13.26
CA ARG A 72 17.28 -21.05 11.86
C ARG A 72 18.02 -19.71 11.86
N PRO A 73 19.07 -19.52 11.04
CA PRO A 73 19.64 -18.20 10.86
C PRO A 73 18.49 -17.26 10.53
N ILE A 74 18.35 -16.18 11.31
CA ILE A 74 17.35 -15.15 11.05
C ILE A 74 17.61 -14.70 9.61
N LYS A 75 16.73 -15.10 8.69
CA LYS A 75 16.76 -14.62 7.32
C LYS A 75 16.53 -13.13 7.45
N VAL A 76 17.60 -12.34 7.36
CA VAL A 76 17.50 -10.89 7.24
C VAL A 76 16.63 -10.67 6.02
N ILE A 77 15.37 -10.29 6.25
CA ILE A 77 14.41 -10.07 5.18
C ILE A 77 14.88 -8.78 4.54
N GLU A 78 15.65 -8.88 3.46
CA GLU A 78 16.02 -7.71 2.68
C GLU A 78 14.72 -6.96 2.32
N PRO A 79 14.69 -5.62 2.48
CA PRO A 79 13.49 -4.86 2.24
C PRO A 79 12.99 -5.10 0.80
N PRO A 80 11.67 -5.19 0.58
CA PRO A 80 11.13 -5.43 -0.75
C PRO A 80 11.59 -4.33 -1.71
N LYS A 81 11.92 -4.73 -2.94
CA LYS A 81 12.22 -3.78 -4.01
C LYS A 81 10.93 -3.22 -4.57
N ILE A 82 10.83 -1.90 -4.64
CA ILE A 82 9.66 -1.18 -5.12
C ILE A 82 9.86 -0.76 -6.57
N PHE A 83 8.83 -0.97 -7.39
CA PHE A 83 8.77 -0.55 -8.78
C PHE A 83 7.49 0.23 -9.01
N THR A 84 7.56 1.33 -9.76
CA THR A 84 6.40 2.19 -10.03
C THR A 84 6.28 2.47 -11.52
N THR A 85 5.06 2.46 -12.04
CA THR A 85 4.72 2.99 -13.37
C THR A 85 3.43 3.78 -13.31
N THR A 86 3.24 4.67 -14.28
CA THR A 86 2.10 5.58 -14.35
C THR A 86 1.43 5.47 -15.72
N LEU A 87 0.11 5.34 -15.71
CA LEU A 87 -0.72 5.35 -16.91
C LEU A 87 -1.55 6.63 -16.95
N PHE A 88 -1.58 7.31 -18.08
CA PHE A 88 -2.34 8.56 -18.25
C PHE A 88 -3.64 8.32 -19.04
N TYR A 89 -4.67 9.10 -18.75
CA TYR A 89 -6.00 8.93 -19.33
C TYR A 89 -6.54 10.22 -19.97
N GLY A 90 -7.40 10.04 -20.97
CA GLY A 90 -8.23 11.13 -21.49
C GLY A 90 -9.32 11.56 -20.51
N VAL A 91 -9.98 12.67 -20.83
CA VAL A 91 -11.11 13.20 -20.07
C VAL A 91 -12.25 12.19 -20.05
N ASN A 92 -12.79 11.90 -18.86
CA ASN A 92 -13.85 10.90 -18.63
C ASN A 92 -13.54 9.47 -19.13
N GLU A 93 -12.29 9.18 -19.46
CA GLU A 93 -11.88 7.84 -19.90
C GLU A 93 -11.37 7.01 -18.73
N TYR A 94 -11.75 5.73 -18.72
CA TYR A 94 -11.23 4.73 -17.78
C TYR A 94 -10.83 3.41 -18.46
N GLN A 95 -11.05 3.29 -19.77
CA GLN A 95 -10.76 2.07 -20.51
C GLN A 95 -9.25 1.94 -20.81
N LEU A 96 -8.72 0.72 -20.67
CA LEU A 96 -7.34 0.44 -21.03
C LEU A 96 -7.17 0.41 -22.55
N THR A 97 -6.37 1.35 -23.07
CA THR A 97 -5.94 1.33 -24.47
C THR A 97 -4.93 0.20 -24.72
N ASN A 98 -4.72 -0.16 -25.99
CA ASN A 98 -3.66 -1.12 -26.34
C ASN A 98 -2.27 -0.65 -25.90
N LYS A 99 -2.04 0.68 -25.88
CA LYS A 99 -0.81 1.27 -25.35
C LYS A 99 -0.65 0.96 -23.87
N HIS A 100 -1.68 1.18 -23.05
CA HIS A 100 -1.65 0.88 -21.62
C HIS A 100 -1.36 -0.60 -21.36
N LYS A 101 -2.04 -1.49 -22.09
CA LYS A 101 -1.84 -2.95 -21.96
C LYS A 101 -0.39 -3.34 -22.26
N ASN A 102 0.20 -2.81 -23.33
CA ASN A 102 1.59 -3.06 -23.69
C ASN A 102 2.61 -2.47 -22.69
N GLU A 103 2.28 -1.35 -22.06
CA GLU A 103 3.11 -0.76 -20.99
C GLU A 103 3.05 -1.59 -19.71
N LEU A 104 1.85 -1.99 -19.29
CA LEU A 104 1.66 -2.87 -18.12
C LEU A 104 2.32 -4.22 -18.31
N ASP A 105 2.20 -4.84 -19.48
CA ASP A 105 2.84 -6.13 -19.77
C ASP A 105 4.36 -6.05 -19.63
N ARG A 106 4.98 -5.02 -20.23
CA ARG A 106 6.44 -4.81 -20.12
C ARG A 106 6.84 -4.53 -18.68
N PHE A 107 6.04 -3.76 -17.95
CA PHE A 107 6.31 -3.44 -16.55
C PHE A 107 6.29 -4.69 -15.67
N ILE A 108 5.23 -5.50 -15.74
CA ILE A 108 5.09 -6.75 -14.96
C ILE A 108 6.22 -7.72 -15.28
N GLN A 109 6.58 -7.88 -16.57
CA GLN A 109 7.69 -8.74 -16.98
C GLN A 109 9.04 -8.26 -16.41
N SER A 110 9.25 -6.95 -16.30
CA SER A 110 10.49 -6.38 -15.76
C SER A 110 10.72 -6.69 -14.27
N VAL A 111 9.64 -6.96 -13.52
CA VAL A 111 9.70 -7.23 -12.07
C VAL A 111 9.83 -8.73 -11.76
N ALA A 112 9.76 -9.59 -12.78
CA ALA A 112 9.63 -11.05 -12.66
C ALA A 112 8.34 -11.44 -11.89
N PRO A 113 7.27 -11.87 -12.59
CA PRO A 113 5.94 -12.04 -12.00
C PRO A 113 5.88 -12.93 -10.75
N ASN A 114 6.77 -13.93 -10.65
CA ASN A 114 6.84 -14.87 -9.54
C ASN A 114 7.44 -14.30 -8.25
N ARG A 115 7.93 -13.05 -8.27
CA ARG A 115 8.55 -12.38 -7.13
C ARG A 115 7.68 -11.27 -6.54
N ILE A 116 6.55 -10.99 -7.18
CA ILE A 116 5.62 -9.94 -6.77
C ILE A 116 4.91 -10.40 -5.50
N THR A 117 5.09 -9.66 -4.41
CA THR A 117 4.43 -9.95 -3.12
C THR A 117 3.24 -9.03 -2.90
N LYS A 118 3.34 -7.78 -3.33
CA LYS A 118 2.29 -6.79 -3.14
C LYS A 118 2.13 -5.90 -4.37
N LEU A 119 0.89 -5.64 -4.72
CA LEU A 119 0.48 -4.75 -5.81
C LEU A 119 -0.37 -3.62 -5.21
N GLU A 120 -0.05 -2.37 -5.50
CA GLU A 120 -0.86 -1.20 -5.16
C GLU A 120 -1.23 -0.45 -6.43
N ILE A 121 -2.51 -0.13 -6.60
CA ILE A 121 -3.03 0.53 -7.78
C ILE A 121 -3.88 1.71 -7.31
N ILE A 122 -3.44 2.92 -7.63
CA ILE A 122 -4.06 4.15 -7.16
C ILE A 122 -4.49 4.97 -8.36
N GLY A 123 -5.80 5.17 -8.51
CA GLY A 123 -6.37 6.00 -9.54
C GLY A 123 -6.55 7.44 -9.07
N PHE A 124 -6.39 8.37 -10.00
CA PHE A 124 -6.58 9.80 -9.81
C PHE A 124 -7.43 10.40 -10.94
N ALA A 125 -8.14 11.48 -10.65
CA ALA A 125 -8.93 12.29 -11.58
C ALA A 125 -8.45 13.76 -11.54
N ASP A 126 -8.89 14.58 -12.50
CA ASP A 126 -8.65 16.02 -12.47
C ASP A 126 -9.72 16.73 -11.64
N TYR A 127 -9.52 18.03 -11.39
CA TYR A 127 -10.42 18.88 -10.59
C TYR A 127 -11.74 19.24 -11.29
N VAL A 128 -11.98 18.71 -12.50
CA VAL A 128 -13.13 19.09 -13.33
C VAL A 128 -14.29 18.14 -13.06
N GLY A 129 -15.24 18.55 -12.23
CA GLY A 129 -16.44 17.77 -11.95
C GLY A 129 -16.89 17.89 -10.50
N SER A 130 -17.65 16.89 -10.03
CA SER A 130 -17.91 16.72 -8.60
C SER A 130 -16.89 15.76 -8.00
N ASP A 131 -16.48 15.98 -6.76
CA ASP A 131 -15.55 15.10 -6.02
C ASP A 131 -16.04 13.65 -6.06
N SER A 132 -17.36 13.45 -5.93
CA SER A 132 -17.97 12.12 -5.92
C SER A 132 -17.86 11.39 -7.26
N ASP A 133 -17.90 12.12 -8.37
CA ASP A 133 -17.72 11.56 -9.70
C ASP A 133 -16.24 11.30 -9.99
N ASN A 134 -15.37 12.20 -9.52
CA ASN A 134 -13.92 12.05 -9.60
C ASN A 134 -13.42 10.82 -8.85
N VAL A 135 -13.92 10.58 -7.63
CA VAL A 135 -13.63 9.36 -6.85
C VAL A 135 -14.08 8.12 -7.63
N LYS A 136 -15.32 8.05 -8.11
CA LYS A 136 -15.81 6.91 -8.90
C LYS A 136 -14.98 6.67 -10.16
N LEU A 137 -14.69 7.72 -10.93
CA LEU A 137 -13.92 7.61 -12.17
C LEU A 137 -12.50 7.08 -11.90
N SER A 138 -11.86 7.60 -10.86
CA SER A 138 -10.54 7.16 -10.44
C SER A 138 -10.53 5.72 -9.95
N GLU A 139 -11.58 5.28 -9.23
CA GLU A 139 -11.75 3.89 -8.79
C GLU A 139 -11.95 2.95 -9.98
N GLU A 140 -12.78 3.32 -10.97
CA GLU A 140 -12.96 2.51 -12.19
C GLU A 140 -11.65 2.33 -12.96
N ARG A 141 -10.83 3.39 -13.07
CA ARG A 141 -9.51 3.30 -13.69
C ARG A 141 -8.62 2.29 -12.95
N ALA A 142 -8.56 2.38 -11.63
CA ALA A 142 -7.79 1.46 -10.79
C ALA A 142 -8.31 0.01 -10.92
N ARG A 143 -9.63 -0.18 -11.04
CA ARG A 143 -10.27 -1.49 -11.22
C ARG A 143 -9.93 -2.13 -12.56
N GLN A 144 -9.92 -1.35 -13.64
CA GLN A 144 -9.55 -1.86 -14.97
C GLN A 144 -8.09 -2.35 -15.00
N VAL A 145 -7.18 -1.59 -14.39
CA VAL A 145 -5.77 -1.99 -14.26
C VAL A 145 -5.62 -3.24 -13.38
N THR A 146 -6.32 -3.28 -12.25
CA THR A 146 -6.29 -4.44 -11.33
C THR A 146 -6.75 -5.72 -12.02
N SER A 147 -7.85 -5.64 -12.76
CA SER A 147 -8.43 -6.78 -13.48
C SER A 147 -7.47 -7.29 -14.54
N PHE A 148 -6.88 -6.37 -15.33
CA PHE A 148 -5.88 -6.73 -16.33
C PHE A 148 -4.65 -7.45 -15.76
N ILE A 149 -4.13 -7.01 -14.61
CA ILE A 149 -2.96 -7.63 -13.98
C ILE A 149 -3.30 -9.01 -13.41
N LYS A 150 -4.50 -9.17 -12.83
CA LYS A 150 -4.97 -10.47 -12.32
C LYS A 150 -5.13 -11.51 -13.42
N ASP A 151 -5.58 -11.10 -14.61
CA ASP A 151 -5.74 -11.98 -15.77
C ASP A 151 -4.40 -12.51 -16.33
N LYS A 152 -3.26 -11.95 -15.90
CA LYS A 152 -1.91 -12.35 -16.34
C LYS A 152 -1.29 -13.49 -15.52
N ASP A 153 -2.08 -14.17 -14.70
CA ASP A 153 -1.66 -15.27 -13.81
C ASP A 153 -0.50 -14.88 -12.87
N VAL A 154 -0.48 -13.62 -12.46
CA VAL A 154 0.49 -13.12 -11.48
C VAL A 154 0.05 -13.56 -10.09
N LYS A 155 0.88 -14.39 -9.44
CA LYS A 155 0.69 -14.73 -8.02
C LYS A 155 1.09 -13.52 -7.18
N VAL A 156 0.09 -12.82 -6.65
CA VAL A 156 0.28 -11.68 -5.75
C VAL A 156 -0.31 -12.04 -4.39
N ASP A 157 0.46 -11.90 -3.33
CA ASP A 157 -0.01 -12.21 -1.98
C ASP A 157 -0.98 -11.13 -1.46
N GLN A 158 -0.77 -9.87 -1.87
CA GLN A 158 -1.59 -8.73 -1.45
C GLN A 158 -1.88 -7.77 -2.61
N VAL A 159 -3.16 -7.49 -2.87
CA VAL A 159 -3.57 -6.48 -3.84
C VAL A 159 -4.26 -5.33 -3.12
N TYR A 160 -3.81 -4.11 -3.37
CA TYR A 160 -4.44 -2.87 -2.94
C TYR A 160 -4.89 -2.08 -4.16
N MET A 161 -6.11 -1.55 -4.11
CA MET A 161 -6.72 -0.75 -5.16
C MET A 161 -7.46 0.40 -4.49
N ASP A 162 -7.29 1.62 -5.01
CA ASP A 162 -7.96 2.81 -4.50
C ASP A 162 -8.24 3.83 -5.60
N GLY A 163 -9.30 4.61 -5.42
CA GLY A 163 -9.67 5.75 -6.26
C GLY A 163 -9.62 7.02 -5.43
N HIS A 164 -8.54 7.79 -5.55
CA HIS A 164 -8.29 8.97 -4.72
C HIS A 164 -9.13 10.19 -5.12
N GLY A 165 -9.80 10.15 -6.28
CA GLY A 165 -10.46 11.33 -6.84
C GLY A 165 -9.45 12.37 -7.32
N GLU A 166 -9.80 13.64 -7.15
CA GLU A 166 -8.92 14.75 -7.53
C GLU A 166 -7.77 14.93 -6.53
N VAL A 167 -6.60 15.29 -7.06
CA VAL A 167 -5.45 15.73 -6.26
C VAL A 167 -5.21 17.17 -6.64
N GLY A 168 -5.06 18.05 -5.65
CA GLY A 168 -5.17 19.50 -5.81
C GLY A 168 -4.40 20.13 -6.97
N ASP A 169 -4.70 21.40 -7.25
CA ASP A 169 -4.42 22.14 -8.50
C ASP A 169 -2.93 22.37 -8.88
N GLU A 170 -1.98 21.72 -8.22
CA GLU A 170 -0.55 21.89 -8.48
C GLU A 170 -0.08 21.19 -9.76
N GLN A 171 -0.85 20.23 -10.27
CA GLN A 171 -0.52 19.46 -11.48
C GLN A 171 -1.45 19.81 -12.64
N SER A 172 -0.96 19.65 -13.87
CA SER A 172 -1.84 19.80 -15.03
C SER A 172 -2.97 18.77 -15.00
N ALA A 173 -4.11 19.10 -15.61
CA ALA A 173 -5.25 18.17 -15.68
C ALA A 173 -4.85 16.83 -16.32
N ASP A 174 -3.98 16.88 -17.33
CA ASP A 174 -3.45 15.70 -18.03
C ASP A 174 -2.60 14.80 -17.11
N GLU A 175 -1.79 15.40 -16.23
CA GLU A 175 -0.99 14.66 -15.24
C GLU A 175 -1.85 14.13 -14.09
N SER A 176 -2.95 14.81 -13.77
CA SER A 176 -3.88 14.43 -12.71
C SER A 176 -4.74 13.21 -13.10
N ARG A 177 -5.09 13.09 -14.39
CA ARG A 177 -5.81 11.92 -14.92
C ARG A 177 -4.88 10.73 -15.12
N ARG A 178 -4.57 10.04 -14.03
CA ARG A 178 -3.62 8.92 -14.06
C ARG A 178 -4.01 7.74 -13.19
N VAL A 179 -3.33 6.62 -13.39
CA VAL A 179 -3.24 5.51 -12.45
C VAL A 179 -1.78 5.22 -12.16
N GLU A 180 -1.43 5.17 -10.89
CA GLU A 180 -0.13 4.72 -10.41
C GLU A 180 -0.20 3.24 -10.06
N VAL A 181 0.75 2.46 -10.57
CA VAL A 181 0.88 1.03 -10.31
C VAL A 181 2.21 0.80 -9.62
N ILE A 182 2.14 0.29 -8.40
CA ILE A 182 3.29 0.07 -7.52
C ILE A 182 3.39 -1.41 -7.22
N ILE A 183 4.55 -1.99 -7.50
CA ILE A 183 4.84 -3.40 -7.26
C ILE A 183 5.95 -3.51 -6.22
N HIS A 184 5.70 -4.30 -5.19
CA HIS A 184 6.70 -4.74 -4.23
C HIS A 184 7.10 -6.16 -4.60
N ALA A 185 8.41 -6.40 -4.73
CA ALA A 185 8.93 -7.70 -5.05
C ALA A 185 10.08 -8.10 -4.13
N VAL A 186 10.19 -9.42 -3.87
CA VAL A 186 11.32 -9.97 -3.12
C VAL A 186 12.62 -9.65 -3.87
N PRO A 187 13.68 -9.14 -3.22
CA PRO A 187 14.97 -8.90 -3.85
C PRO A 187 15.57 -10.14 -4.51
N SER A 188 16.38 -9.94 -5.54
CA SER A 188 17.02 -11.07 -6.24
C SER A 188 18.08 -11.62 -5.29
N PRO A 189 18.24 -12.94 -5.15
CA PRO A 189 19.40 -13.48 -4.46
C PRO A 189 20.66 -12.89 -5.10
N LYS A 190 21.53 -12.28 -4.30
CA LYS A 190 22.86 -11.89 -4.78
C LYS A 190 23.64 -13.19 -5.00
N ASN A 191 24.12 -13.40 -6.23
CA ASN A 191 25.06 -14.48 -6.56
C ASN A 191 26.40 -14.26 -5.87
#